data_AF-A0A822G532-F1
#
_entry.id   AF-A0A822G532-F1
#
_cell.length_a   1.000
_cell.length_b   1.000
_cell.length_c   1.000
_cell.angle_alpha   90.00
_cell.angle_beta   90.00
_cell.angle_gamma   90.00
#
_symmetry.space_group_name_H-M   'P 1'
#
loop_
_entity.id
_entity.type
_entity.pdbx_description
1 polymer ?
#
loop_
_entity_poly.entity_id
_entity_poly.type
_entity_poly.pdbx_seq_one_letter_code
_entity_poly.pdbx_strand_id
1 'polypeptide(L)' 'PIEAKFVRWQTEQIVNWLYGIGLGQYASECRKYFKNGLQLLNATPQELEKVF' A
#
# COMPACT_ATOMS: atom_id res chain seq x y z
N PRO A 1 3.24 -11.78 11.85
CA PRO A 1 4.06 -10.76 11.12
C PRO A 1 3.17 -9.89 10.24
N ILE A 2 3.47 -8.60 10.12
CA ILE A 2 2.66 -7.65 9.33
C ILE A 2 2.67 -8.05 7.84
N GLU A 3 3.76 -8.64 7.37
CA GLU A 3 3.93 -9.17 6.00
C GLU A 3 2.86 -10.21 5.66
N ALA A 4 2.56 -11.13 6.58
CA ALA A 4 1.54 -12.15 6.36
C ALA A 4 0.12 -11.57 6.23
N LYS A 5 -0.12 -10.36 6.77
CA LYS A 5 -1.39 -9.65 6.61
C LYS A 5 -1.47 -9.02 5.22
N PHE A 6 -0.42 -8.34 4.77
CA PHE A 6 -0.37 -7.67 3.47
C PHE A 6 -0.63 -8.61 2.29
N VAL A 7 -0.16 -9.86 2.33
CA VAL A 7 -0.40 -10.84 1.24
C VAL A 7 -1.89 -11.01 0.91
N ARG A 8 -2.79 -10.85 1.89
CA ARG A 8 -4.24 -11.00 1.71
C ARG A 8 -4.98 -9.68 1.56
N TRP A 9 -4.27 -8.56 1.56
CA TRP A 9 -4.91 -7.24 1.52
C TRP A 9 -5.38 -6.89 0.12
N GLN A 10 -6.63 -6.43 0.06
CA GLN A 10 -7.16 -5.70 -1.08
C GLN A 10 -6.76 -4.23 -0.99
N THR A 11 -6.89 -3.49 -2.08
CA THR A 11 -6.51 -2.06 -2.16
C THR A 11 -7.13 -1.22 -1.04
N GLU A 12 -8.40 -1.44 -0.65
CA GLU A 12 -9.02 -0.70 0.46
C GLU A 12 -8.32 -0.92 1.81
N GLN A 13 -7.82 -2.12 2.07
CA GLN A 13 -7.13 -2.43 3.33
C GLN A 13 -5.76 -1.74 3.38
N ILE A 14 -5.07 -1.63 2.25
CA ILE A 14 -3.84 -0.85 2.11
C ILE A 14 -4.12 0.63 2.38
N VAL A 15 -5.16 1.18 1.76
CA VAL A 15 -5.56 2.58 1.94
C VAL A 15 -5.91 2.88 3.39
N ASN A 16 -6.71 2.03 4.04
CA ASN A 16 -7.05 2.18 5.45
C ASN A 16 -5.83 2.11 6.36
N TRP A 17 -4.87 1.24 6.05
CA TRP A 17 -3.61 1.18 6.79
C TRP A 17 -2.78 2.47 6.65
N LEU A 18 -2.72 3.06 5.44
CA LEU A 18 -2.04 4.34 5.23
C LEU A 18 -2.63 5.47 6.08
N TYR A 19 -3.96 5.56 6.17
CA TYR A 19 -4.60 6.49 7.10
C TYR A 19 -4.21 6.22 8.55
N GLY A 20 -4.17 4.95 8.97
CA GLY A 20 -3.81 4.55 10.32
C GLY A 20 -2.37 4.87 10.74
N ILE A 21 -1.44 5.01 9.79
CA ILE A 21 -0.04 5.37 10.04
C ILE A 21 0.30 6.84 9.70
N GLY A 22 -0.71 7.66 9.38
CA GLY A 22 -0.52 9.08 9.06
C GLY A 22 -0.09 9.38 7.62
N LEU A 23 -0.10 8.38 6.73
CA LEU A 23 0.23 8.50 5.30
C LEU A 23 -1.02 8.59 4.40
N GLY A 24 -2.17 9.00 4.96
CA GLY A 24 -3.45 9.07 4.26
C GLY A 24 -3.45 9.95 3.00
N GLN A 25 -2.57 10.95 2.92
CA GLN A 25 -2.40 11.79 1.73
C GLN A 25 -2.00 11.00 0.46
N TYR A 26 -1.37 9.84 0.63
CA TYR A 26 -0.94 8.97 -0.47
C TYR A 26 -2.00 7.93 -0.86
N ALA A 27 -3.13 7.88 -0.15
CA ALA A 27 -4.18 6.89 -0.36
C ALA A 27 -4.72 6.86 -1.80
N SER A 28 -4.88 8.03 -2.42
CA SER A 28 -5.36 8.14 -3.80
C SER A 28 -4.36 7.51 -4.79
N GLU A 29 -3.08 7.79 -4.61
CA GLU A 29 -2.02 7.38 -5.51
C GLU A 29 -1.73 5.88 -5.32
N CYS A 30 -1.71 5.41 -4.06
CA CYS A 30 -1.68 3.99 -3.74
C CYS A 30 -2.85 3.22 -4.35
N ARG A 31 -4.07 3.79 -4.39
CA ARG A 31 -5.24 3.12 -4.97
C ARG A 31 -5.12 2.94 -6.49
N LYS A 32 -4.50 3.91 -7.17
CA LYS A 32 -4.24 3.84 -8.61
C LYS A 32 -3.18 2.76 -8.89
N TYR A 33 -2.12 2.76 -8.09
CA TYR A 33 -0.92 1.97 -8.35
C TYR A 33 -0.99 0.52 -7.82
N PHE A 34 -1.43 0.31 -6.58
CA PHE A 34 -1.48 -1.01 -5.93
C PHE A 34 -2.86 -1.67 -6.04
N LYS A 35 -2.92 -2.83 -6.68
CA LYS A 35 -4.16 -3.62 -6.82
C LYS A 35 -4.39 -4.62 -5.68
N ASN A 36 -3.33 -4.98 -4.96
CA ASN A 36 -3.37 -5.86 -3.80
C ASN A 36 -2.09 -5.68 -2.97
N GLY A 37 -2.08 -6.20 -1.75
CA GLY A 37 -0.95 -6.02 -0.83
C GLY A 37 0.28 -6.84 -1.18
N LEU A 38 0.17 -7.82 -2.09
CA LEU A 38 1.35 -8.50 -2.64
C LEU A 38 2.16 -7.58 -3.56
N GLN A 39 1.48 -6.74 -4.35
CA GLN A 39 2.16 -5.73 -5.16
C GLN A 39 2.86 -4.69 -4.29
N LEU A 40 2.25 -4.28 -3.17
CA LEU A 40 2.86 -3.38 -2.21
C LEU A 40 4.11 -4.02 -1.55
N LEU A 41 4.03 -5.31 -1.16
CA LEU A 41 5.16 -6.03 -0.55
C LEU A 41 6.34 -6.21 -1.50
N ASN A 42 6.06 -6.44 -2.79
CA ASN A 42 7.08 -6.67 -3.80
C ASN A 42 7.52 -5.39 -4.54
N ALA A 43 6.96 -4.23 -4.16
CA ALA A 43 7.30 -2.97 -4.80
C ALA A 43 8.77 -2.61 -4.55
N THR A 44 9.45 -2.22 -5.62
CA THR A 44 10.82 -1.71 -5.54
C THR A 44 10.84 -0.32 -4.91
N PRO A 45 11.97 0.10 -4.30
CA PRO A 45 12.07 1.45 -3.72
C PRO A 45 11.69 2.56 -4.70
N GLN A 46 12.06 2.43 -5.97
CA GLN A 46 11.75 3.41 -7.02
C GLN A 46 10.25 3.48 -7.35
N GLU A 47 9.51 2.38 -7.17
CA GLU A 47 8.06 2.37 -7.31
C GLU A 47 7.38 3.00 -6.10
N LEU A 48 7.95 2.79 -4.90
CA LEU A 48 7.47 3.42 -3.68
C LEU A 48 7.66 4.94 -3.70
N GLU A 49 8.81 5.44 -4.15
CA GLU A 49 9.09 6.89 -4.31
C GLU A 49 8.16 7.61 -5.30
N LYS A 50 7.52 6.87 -6.21
CA LYS A 50 6.52 7.45 -7.13
C LYS A 50 5.15 7.61 -6.49
N VAL A 51 4.91 6.88 -5.40
CA VAL A 51 3.60 6.76 -4.75
C VAL A 51 3.55 7.52 -3.42
N PHE A 52 4.66 7.50 -2.67
CA PHE A 52 4.89 8.19 -1.39
C PHE A 52 5.84 9.36 -1.56
#